data_AF-A0A7S1A878-F1
#
_entry.id   AF-A0A7S1A878-F1
#
_cell.length_a   1.000
_cell.length_b   1.000
_cell.length_c   1.000
_cell.angle_alpha   90.00
_cell.angle_beta   90.00
_cell.angle_gamma   90.00
#
_symmetry.space_group_name_H-M   'P 1'
#
loop_
_entity.id
_entity.type
_entity.pdbx_description
1 polymer ?
#
loop_
_entity_poly.entity_id
_entity_poly.type
_entity_poly.pdbx_seq_one_letter_code
_entity_poly.pdbx_strand_id
1 'polypeptide(L)'
;DWTRRRLGFDCLLRFVTGSYFTWTFGFMIIVNTVTICVNTNHEINEAFKVYHNRGSTDDHVLNFFWATDMGFTAMFTVELLLRLCALGTTFFTMDDAKWNVMDLLLVVASVCEM
;
A
#
# COMPACT_ATOMS: atom_id res chain seq x y z
N ASP A 1 26.84 -19.09 16.35
CA ASP A 1 25.98 -20.23 15.94
C ASP A 1 24.49 -19.92 16.06
N TRP A 2 23.95 -19.12 15.14
CA TRP A 2 22.51 -18.80 15.06
C TRP A 2 21.81 -19.47 13.85
N THR A 3 22.44 -20.49 13.27
CA THR A 3 22.15 -21.01 11.93
C THR A 3 21.17 -22.19 11.88
N ARG A 4 20.32 -22.41 12.88
CA ARG A 4 19.43 -23.59 12.88
C ARG A 4 18.06 -23.33 13.52
N ARG A 5 17.09 -22.89 12.71
CA ARG A 5 16.05 -23.77 12.12
C ARG A 5 14.76 -23.03 11.74
N ARG A 6 14.49 -23.05 10.43
CA ARG A 6 13.26 -23.54 9.77
C ARG A 6 11.92 -22.98 10.25
N LEU A 7 11.40 -22.04 9.46
CA LEU A 7 10.07 -22.20 8.90
C LEU A 7 10.26 -22.32 7.38
N GLY A 8 9.47 -23.12 6.67
CA GLY A 8 9.62 -23.44 5.24
C GLY A 8 9.38 -22.26 4.27
N PHE A 9 9.82 -21.06 4.66
CA PHE A 9 9.65 -19.80 3.95
C PHE A 9 10.89 -19.40 3.15
N ASP A 10 11.90 -20.25 2.97
CA ASP A 10 13.05 -19.92 2.10
C ASP A 10 12.61 -19.57 0.67
N CYS A 11 11.56 -20.23 0.17
CA CYS A 11 10.96 -19.90 -1.12
C CYS A 11 10.23 -18.55 -1.08
N LEU A 12 9.47 -18.28 0.00
CA LEU A 12 8.72 -17.05 0.17
C LEU A 12 9.65 -15.84 0.36
N LEU A 13 10.71 -16.00 1.15
CA LEU A 13 11.78 -15.04 1.32
C LEU A 13 12.42 -14.75 -0.03
N ARG A 14 12.88 -15.78 -0.76
CA ARG A 14 13.47 -15.60 -2.09
C ARG A 14 12.52 -14.94 -3.10
N PHE A 15 11.23 -15.19 -2.98
CA PHE A 15 10.20 -14.56 -3.81
C PHE A 15 10.06 -13.07 -3.49
N VAL A 16 9.88 -12.74 -2.21
CA VAL A 16 9.67 -11.37 -1.73
C VAL A 16 10.93 -10.51 -1.84
N THR A 17 12.12 -11.08 -1.67
CA THR A 17 13.40 -10.37 -1.88
C THR A 17 13.80 -10.31 -3.35
N GLY A 18 13.02 -10.92 -4.25
CA GLY A 18 13.30 -10.94 -5.68
C GLY A 18 13.15 -9.56 -6.31
N SER A 19 14.07 -9.19 -7.21
CA SER A 19 14.04 -7.89 -7.89
C SER A 19 12.77 -7.65 -8.71
N TYR A 20 12.15 -8.71 -9.23
CA TYR A 20 10.88 -8.62 -9.95
C TYR A 20 9.74 -8.14 -9.03
N PHE A 21 9.62 -8.73 -7.83
CA PHE A 21 8.62 -8.38 -6.84
C PHE A 21 8.77 -6.90 -6.45
N THR A 22 9.98 -6.49 -6.06
CA THR A 22 10.27 -5.09 -5.70
C THR A 22 9.94 -4.11 -6.82
N TRP A 23 10.20 -4.45 -8.09
CA TRP A 23 9.90 -3.58 -9.21
C TRP A 23 8.39 -3.44 -9.47
N THR A 24 7.62 -4.53 -9.35
CA THR A 24 6.15 -4.49 -9.48
C THR A 24 5.53 -3.57 -8.44
N PHE A 25 5.94 -3.68 -7.18
CA PHE A 25 5.39 -2.84 -6.11
C PHE A 25 5.91 -1.40 -6.17
N GLY A 26 7.17 -1.20 -6.56
CA GLY A 26 7.70 0.13 -6.86
C GLY A 26 6.88 0.85 -7.95
N PHE A 27 6.49 0.13 -9.00
CA PHE A 27 5.59 0.66 -10.03
C PHE A 27 4.19 0.95 -9.48
N MET A 28 3.62 0.05 -8.68
CA MET A 28 2.31 0.25 -8.05
C MET A 28 2.27 1.45 -7.11
N ILE A 29 3.35 1.74 -6.37
CA ILE A 29 3.44 2.93 -5.51
C ILE A 29 3.30 4.21 -6.35
N ILE A 30 3.93 4.26 -7.53
CA ILE A 30 3.82 5.40 -8.44
C ILE A 30 2.37 5.55 -8.93
N VAL A 31 1.74 4.45 -9.37
CA VAL A 31 0.35 4.48 -9.84
C VAL A 31 -0.62 4.87 -8.72
N ASN A 32 -0.43 4.34 -7.52
CA ASN A 32 -1.23 4.69 -6.33
C ASN A 32 -1.10 6.19 -6.01
N THR A 33 0.12 6.72 -6.01
CA THR A 33 0.37 8.15 -5.76
C THR A 33 -0.32 9.03 -6.80
N VAL A 34 -0.25 8.66 -8.09
CA VAL A 34 -0.97 9.38 -9.15
C VAL A 34 -2.48 9.30 -8.94
N THR A 35 -3.01 8.13 -8.53
CA THR A 35 -4.44 7.94 -8.28
C THR A 35 -4.92 8.81 -7.11
N ILE A 36 -4.19 8.84 -5.99
CA ILE A 36 -4.50 9.71 -4.84
C ILE A 36 -4.46 11.18 -5.26
N CYS A 37 -3.47 11.60 -6.05
CA CYS A 37 -3.39 12.98 -6.58
C CYS A 37 -4.62 13.33 -7.44
N VAL A 38 -5.06 12.42 -8.31
CA VAL A 38 -6.23 12.63 -9.15
C VAL A 38 -7.52 12.66 -8.31
N ASN A 39 -7.67 11.74 -7.36
CA ASN A 39 -8.81 11.68 -6.45
C ASN A 39 -8.92 13.00 -5.66
N THR A 40 -7.83 13.41 -5.00
CA THR A 40 -7.76 14.68 -4.25
C THR A 40 -8.11 15.88 -5.13
N ASN A 41 -7.60 15.94 -6.37
CA ASN A 41 -7.90 17.04 -7.29
C ASN A 41 -9.38 17.06 -7.71
N HIS A 42 -9.99 15.89 -7.91
CA HIS A 42 -11.41 15.77 -8.16
C HIS A 42 -12.24 16.19 -6.95
N GLU A 43 -11.92 15.70 -5.75
CA GLU A 43 -12.62 16.06 -4.52
C GLU A 43 -12.55 17.56 -4.22
N ILE A 44 -11.38 18.20 -4.38
CA ILE A 44 -11.23 19.65 -4.20
C ILE A 44 -12.09 20.42 -5.21
N ASN A 45 -12.10 19.99 -6.47
CA ASN A 45 -12.88 20.64 -7.51
C ASN A 45 -14.39 20.47 -7.30
N GLU A 46 -14.83 19.29 -6.86
CA GLU A 46 -16.23 19.05 -6.48
C GLU A 46 -16.60 19.83 -5.21
N ALA A 47 -15.73 19.90 -4.20
CA ALA A 47 -15.94 20.71 -3.01
C ALA A 47 -16.08 22.21 -3.36
N PHE A 48 -15.28 22.70 -4.30
CA PHE A 48 -15.39 24.08 -4.80
C PHE A 48 -16.71 24.31 -5.55
N LYS A 49 -17.15 23.35 -6.37
CA LYS A 49 -18.46 23.40 -7.04
C LYS A 49 -19.59 23.47 -6.01
N VAL A 50 -19.62 22.55 -5.04
CA VAL A 50 -20.65 22.52 -3.97
C VAL A 50 -20.68 23.83 -3.17
N TYR A 51 -19.51 24.45 -2.94
CA TYR A 51 -19.41 25.73 -2.24
C TYR A 51 -20.02 26.90 -3.05
N HIS A 52 -19.94 26.86 -4.39
CA HIS A 52 -20.41 27.93 -5.27
C HIS A 52 -21.78 27.66 -5.92
N ASN A 53 -22.21 26.41 -6.03
CA ASN A 53 -23.48 25.96 -6.61
C ASN A 53 -23.83 24.58 -6.04
N ARG A 54 -25.06 24.36 -5.58
CA ARG A 54 -25.54 23.05 -5.10
C ARG A 54 -25.65 22.01 -6.23
N GLY A 55 -24.53 21.62 -6.82
CA GLY A 55 -24.45 20.57 -7.84
C GLY A 55 -24.35 19.19 -7.19
N SER A 56 -25.03 18.22 -7.79
CA SER A 56 -25.02 16.81 -7.37
C SER A 56 -23.72 16.13 -7.79
N THR A 57 -23.04 15.47 -6.84
CA THR A 57 -21.88 14.61 -7.12
C THR A 57 -22.30 13.37 -7.92
N ASP A 58 -21.50 12.97 -8.91
CA ASP A 58 -21.78 11.79 -9.73
C ASP A 58 -21.40 10.50 -8.99
N ASP A 59 -22.39 9.69 -8.64
CA ASP A 59 -22.23 8.46 -7.84
C ASP A 59 -21.32 7.42 -8.52
N HIS A 60 -21.18 7.46 -9.85
CA HIS A 60 -20.29 6.54 -10.58
C HIS A 60 -18.81 6.83 -10.33
N VAL A 61 -18.47 8.12 -10.21
CA VAL A 61 -17.10 8.58 -9.98
C VAL A 61 -16.66 8.21 -8.56
N LEU A 62 -17.54 8.41 -7.58
CA LEU A 62 -17.27 8.08 -6.18
C LEU A 62 -17.04 6.57 -5.97
N ASN A 63 -17.88 5.74 -6.59
CA ASN A 63 -17.74 4.28 -6.50
C ASN A 63 -16.45 3.78 -7.15
N PHE A 64 -16.03 4.39 -8.27
CA PHE A 64 -14.77 4.03 -8.92
C PHE A 64 -13.58 4.33 -8.01
N PHE A 65 -13.51 5.54 -7.44
CA PHE A 65 -12.42 5.95 -6.55
C PHE A 65 -12.33 5.05 -5.31
N TRP A 66 -13.45 4.80 -4.65
CA TRP A 66 -13.51 3.92 -3.48
C TRP A 66 -13.01 2.50 -3.81
N ALA A 67 -13.41 1.93 -4.95
CA ALA A 67 -12.94 0.62 -5.38
C ALA A 67 -11.44 0.59 -5.68
N THR A 68 -10.89 1.65 -6.29
CA THR A 68 -9.44 1.76 -6.54
C THR A 68 -8.63 1.89 -5.26
N ASP A 69 -9.04 2.76 -4.33
CA ASP A 69 -8.32 2.97 -3.06
C ASP A 69 -8.36 1.71 -2.19
N MET A 70 -9.50 1.01 -2.18
CA MET A 70 -9.62 -0.30 -1.51
C MET A 70 -8.73 -1.36 -2.16
N GLY A 71 -8.68 -1.39 -3.49
CA GLY A 71 -7.84 -2.32 -4.24
C GLY A 71 -6.34 -2.12 -3.98
N PHE A 72 -5.86 -0.88 -4.05
CA PHE A 72 -4.45 -0.57 -3.77
C PHE A 72 -4.09 -0.83 -2.31
N THR A 73 -4.92 -0.39 -1.36
CA THR A 73 -4.69 -0.62 0.06
C THR A 73 -4.61 -2.11 0.39
N ALA A 74 -5.52 -2.92 -0.15
CA ALA A 74 -5.49 -4.37 0.03
C ALA A 74 -4.21 -5.00 -0.57
N MET A 75 -3.78 -4.56 -1.74
CA MET A 75 -2.56 -5.04 -2.40
C MET A 75 -1.30 -4.73 -1.58
N PHE A 76 -1.14 -3.50 -1.09
CA PHE A 76 -0.02 -3.13 -0.21
C PHE A 76 -0.08 -3.85 1.14
N THR A 77 -1.28 -4.03 1.69
CA THR A 77 -1.48 -4.80 2.92
C THR A 77 -1.03 -6.25 2.75
N VAL A 78 -1.42 -6.91 1.66
CA VAL A 78 -1.01 -8.29 1.36
C VAL A 78 0.50 -8.37 1.10
N GLU A 79 1.08 -7.42 0.38
CA GLU A 79 2.52 -7.33 0.17
C GLU A 79 3.29 -7.26 1.50
N LEU A 80 2.89 -6.33 2.37
CA LEU A 80 3.50 -6.13 3.67
C LEU A 80 3.34 -7.39 4.53
N LEU A 81 2.17 -8.03 4.53
CA LEU A 81 1.96 -9.29 5.25
C LEU A 81 2.85 -10.42 4.71
N LEU A 82 3.07 -10.50 3.40
CA LEU A 82 3.99 -11.47 2.79
C LEU A 82 5.44 -11.19 3.21
N ARG A 83 5.88 -9.92 3.21
CA ARG A 83 7.19 -9.49 3.73
C ARG A 83 7.33 -9.83 5.22
N LEU A 84 6.31 -9.51 6.02
CA LEU A 84 6.29 -9.79 7.46
C LEU A 84 6.35 -11.29 7.75
N CYS A 85 5.60 -12.11 7.00
CA CYS A 85 5.64 -13.57 7.14
C CYS A 85 6.99 -14.17 6.69
N ALA A 86 7.62 -13.60 5.66
CA ALA A 86 8.93 -14.05 5.18
C ALA A 86 10.08 -13.69 6.15
N LEU A 87 10.04 -12.49 6.74
CA LEU A 87 11.13 -11.94 7.58
C LEU A 87 10.92 -12.23 9.09
N GLY A 88 9.68 -12.45 9.52
CA GLY A 88 9.33 -12.77 10.91
C GLY A 88 9.86 -11.76 11.93
N THR A 89 10.50 -12.23 12.99
CA THR A 89 11.11 -11.40 14.03
C THR A 89 12.39 -10.66 13.58
N THR A 90 12.99 -11.08 12.46
CA THR A 90 14.16 -10.42 11.86
C THR A 90 13.78 -9.13 11.14
N PHE A 91 12.48 -8.91 10.90
CA PHE A 91 11.91 -7.71 10.28
C PHE A 91 12.32 -6.41 11.00
N PHE A 92 12.50 -6.45 12.33
CA PHE A 92 12.81 -5.28 13.16
C PHE A 92 14.30 -5.09 13.48
N THR A 93 15.15 -6.08 13.19
CA THR A 93 16.52 -6.13 13.74
C THR A 93 17.63 -6.03 12.67
N MET A 94 17.26 -5.97 11.38
CA MET A 94 18.21 -5.81 10.27
C MET A 94 18.44 -4.33 9.95
N ASP A 95 19.56 -3.97 9.29
CA ASP A 95 19.87 -2.58 8.89
C ASP A 95 18.74 -1.93 8.07
N ASP A 96 17.99 -2.73 7.31
CA ASP A 96 16.84 -2.31 6.50
C ASP A 96 15.52 -2.18 7.28
N ALA A 97 15.50 -2.45 8.59
CA ALA A 97 14.29 -2.42 9.42
C ALA A 97 13.55 -1.08 9.39
N LYS A 98 14.26 0.03 9.19
CA LYS A 98 13.67 1.38 9.10
C LYS A 98 12.71 1.51 7.92
N TRP A 99 13.10 1.00 6.76
CA TRP A 99 12.27 1.03 5.54
C TRP A 99 11.04 0.14 5.68
N ASN A 100 11.21 -0.98 6.35
CA ASN A 100 10.16 -1.93 6.61
C ASN A 100 9.11 -1.40 7.60
N VAL A 101 9.56 -0.66 8.62
CA VAL A 101 8.68 0.05 9.56
C VAL A 101 7.94 1.19 8.87
N MET A 102 8.59 1.89 7.93
CA MET A 102 7.93 2.92 7.12
C MET A 102 6.77 2.32 6.29
N ASP A 103 7.01 1.19 5.63
CA ASP A 103 5.99 0.48 4.85
C ASP A 103 4.81 0.06 5.74
N LEU A 104 5.11 -0.46 6.94
CA LEU A 104 4.10 -0.80 7.94
C LEU A 104 3.27 0.40 8.40
N LEU A 105 3.90 1.55 8.63
CA LEU A 105 3.20 2.78 8.97
C LEU A 105 2.29 3.27 7.84
N LEU A 106 2.74 3.18 6.59
CA LEU A 106 1.93 3.55 5.43
C LEU A 106 0.68 2.69 5.32
N VAL A 107 0.82 1.37 5.45
CA VAL A 107 -0.33 0.46 5.40
C VAL A 107 -1.30 0.72 6.56
N VAL A 108 -0.79 0.93 7.78
CA VAL A 108 -1.63 1.24 8.95
C VAL A 108 -2.35 2.57 8.76
N ALA A 109 -1.69 3.59 8.21
CA ALA A 109 -2.30 4.87 7.91
C ALA A 109 -3.44 4.72 6.89
N SER A 110 -3.24 3.96 5.80
CA SER A 110 -4.27 3.70 4.79
C SER A 110 -5.47 2.91 5.34
N VAL A 111 -5.23 1.94 6.23
CA VAL A 111 -6.33 1.21 6.90
C VAL A 111 -7.08 2.09 7.89
N CYS A 112 -6.41 3.06 8.52
CA CYS A 112 -7.01 4.00 9.44
C CYS A 112 -7.83 5.11 8.73
N GLU A 113 -7.54 5.35 7.45
CA GLU A 113 -8.22 6.34 6.61
C GLU A 113 -9.54 5.81 6.02
N MET A 114 -9.67 4.49 5.85
CA MET A 114 -10.96 3.83 5.54
C MET A 114 -12.00 4.01 6.64
#